data_AF-A0A6P7FGL3-F1
#
_entry.id   AF-A0A6P7FGL3-F1
#
_cell.length_a   1.000
_cell.length_b   1.000
_cell.length_c   1.000
_cell.angle_alpha   90.00
_cell.angle_beta   90.00
_cell.angle_gamma   90.00
#
_symmetry.space_group_name_H-M   'P 1'
#
loop_
_entity.id
_entity.type
_entity.pdbx_description
1 polymer ?
#
loop_
_entity_poly.entity_id
_entity_poly.type
_entity_poly.pdbx_seq_one_letter_code
_entity_poly.pdbx_strand_id
1 'polypeptide(L)'
;MPGGTNYLNEITEDVQQKLSENGISTPQGFLVSDIENLIKITGMSPEEIKDLKIKVSRSIHKPNNILKAIDLVPWDRLSTGCDSIDRIIRGGIPLSGITEIYGYSGVGKTQLCLQLALQVQLSIEEGGLNKGAVYICTEDVFPTKRFHQMAQFFKIHHNLSNENLESNVFLKHASDITELTNCVSQELRNLLRRESIGLIVLDSIAGPFKGENEKELLLRSGDLLSLVEQLYVIQEEYPVAIVCTNQVTENMDGTSSPCLGVAWSNSINYRCKISRFSRDLRAFEVIFSPDVHEGKCYFHVTEEGLKSEEHKFC
;
A
#
# COMPACT_ATOMS: atom_id res chain seq x y z
N MET A 1 10.39 16.72 10.83
CA MET A 1 10.28 17.13 9.42
C MET A 1 11.09 18.40 9.19
N PRO A 2 12.10 18.42 8.30
CA PRO A 2 12.55 19.67 7.71
C PRO A 2 11.46 20.15 6.74
N GLY A 3 11.10 21.43 6.82
CA GLY A 3 10.00 22.02 6.05
C GLY A 3 10.10 21.77 4.55
N GLY A 4 8.93 21.60 3.91
CA GLY A 4 8.80 21.43 2.47
C GLY A 4 9.52 22.55 1.72
N THR A 5 10.70 22.24 1.22
CA THR A 5 11.39 23.08 0.24
C THR A 5 10.53 23.08 -1.00
N ASN A 6 9.99 24.25 -1.34
CA ASN A 6 9.19 24.47 -2.54
C ASN A 6 10.12 24.30 -3.77
N TYR A 7 10.27 23.06 -4.22
CA TYR A 7 11.19 22.64 -5.30
C TYR A 7 10.81 23.21 -6.68
N LEU A 8 9.65 23.88 -6.75
CA LEU A 8 9.07 24.44 -7.95
C LEU A 8 9.23 25.97 -8.07
N ASN A 9 9.99 26.64 -7.19
CA ASN A 9 10.17 28.10 -7.21
C ASN A 9 10.68 28.67 -8.56
N GLU A 10 11.22 27.82 -9.44
CA GLU A 10 11.69 28.21 -10.77
C GLU A 10 10.68 28.03 -11.91
N ILE A 11 9.50 27.47 -11.63
CA ILE A 11 8.40 27.37 -12.61
C ILE A 11 7.18 28.16 -12.16
N THR A 12 6.44 28.66 -13.14
CA THR A 12 5.26 29.50 -12.93
C THR A 12 4.19 28.77 -12.12
N GLU A 13 3.43 29.50 -11.30
CA GLU A 13 2.33 28.94 -10.50
C GLU A 13 1.33 28.16 -11.37
N ASP A 14 1.11 28.58 -12.62
CA ASP A 14 0.29 27.87 -13.60
C ASP A 14 0.83 26.46 -13.93
N VAL A 15 2.14 26.31 -14.12
CA VAL A 15 2.77 25.01 -14.37
C VAL A 15 2.74 24.14 -13.11
N GLN A 16 2.96 24.74 -11.93
CA GLN A 16 2.84 24.02 -10.65
C GLN A 16 1.43 23.48 -10.44
N GLN A 17 0.41 24.29 -10.74
CA GLN A 17 -0.97 23.89 -10.64
C GLN A 17 -1.29 22.75 -11.61
N LYS A 18 -0.90 22.86 -12.88
CA LYS A 18 -1.08 21.79 -13.88
C LYS A 18 -0.41 20.49 -13.47
N LEU A 19 0.81 20.56 -12.93
CA LEU A 19 1.51 19.37 -12.42
C LEU A 19 0.76 18.75 -11.25
N SER A 20 0.33 19.55 -10.27
CA SER A 20 -0.46 19.06 -9.13
C SER A 20 -1.80 18.45 -9.55
N GLU A 21 -2.51 19.05 -10.51
CA GLU A 21 -3.77 18.53 -11.06
C GLU A 21 -3.59 17.19 -11.78
N ASN A 22 -2.39 16.91 -12.29
CA ASN A 22 -2.01 15.66 -12.93
C ASN A 22 -1.25 14.70 -11.99
N GLY A 23 -1.30 14.91 -10.67
CA GLY A 23 -0.69 14.00 -9.69
C GLY A 23 0.84 14.13 -9.56
N ILE A 24 1.43 15.23 -10.02
CA ILE A 24 2.86 15.50 -9.90
C ILE A 24 3.05 16.63 -8.87
N SER A 25 2.88 16.30 -7.60
CA SER A 25 2.97 17.24 -6.46
C SER A 25 4.25 17.11 -5.64
N THR A 26 5.13 16.16 -5.99
CA THR A 26 6.43 15.99 -5.35
C THR A 26 7.63 16.19 -6.26
N PRO A 27 8.77 16.58 -5.67
CA PRO A 27 10.03 16.63 -6.39
C PRO A 27 10.38 15.29 -7.02
N GLN A 28 10.18 14.21 -6.26
CA GLN A 28 10.49 12.86 -6.67
C GLN A 28 9.52 12.37 -7.76
N GLY A 29 8.21 12.59 -7.59
CA GLY A 29 7.19 12.35 -8.61
C GLY A 29 7.52 13.03 -9.95
N PHE A 30 8.02 14.27 -9.91
CA PHE A 30 8.49 14.98 -11.10
C PHE A 30 9.73 14.33 -11.73
N LEU A 31 10.67 13.82 -10.93
CA LEU A 31 11.89 13.18 -11.42
C LEU A 31 11.62 11.82 -12.08
N VAL A 32 10.67 11.03 -11.57
CA VAL A 32 10.33 9.72 -12.13
C VAL A 32 9.42 9.83 -13.36
N SER A 33 8.56 10.84 -13.43
CA SER A 33 7.62 11.06 -14.54
C SER A 33 8.31 11.14 -15.90
N ASP A 34 7.78 10.47 -16.92
CA ASP A 34 8.34 10.51 -18.28
C ASP A 34 8.39 11.92 -18.88
N ILE A 35 9.46 12.21 -19.62
CA ILE A 35 9.66 13.53 -20.27
C ILE A 35 8.50 13.84 -21.19
N GLU A 36 7.99 12.87 -21.96
CA GLU A 36 6.85 13.08 -22.85
C GLU A 36 5.57 13.46 -22.10
N ASN A 37 5.32 12.85 -20.96
CA ASN A 37 4.16 13.18 -20.12
C ASN A 37 4.29 14.60 -19.57
N LEU A 38 5.48 14.96 -19.09
CA LEU A 38 5.76 16.30 -18.60
C LEU A 38 5.59 17.35 -19.70
N ILE A 39 6.04 17.08 -20.94
CA ILE A 39 5.83 17.98 -22.09
C ILE A 39 4.33 18.21 -22.32
N LYS A 40 3.53 17.14 -22.28
CA LYS A 40 2.06 17.24 -22.48
C LYS A 40 1.39 18.09 -21.40
N ILE A 41 1.82 17.95 -20.14
CA ILE A 41 1.23 18.67 -19.01
C ILE A 41 1.67 20.14 -18.97
N THR A 42 2.97 20.40 -19.15
CA THR A 42 3.56 21.73 -18.93
C THR A 42 3.61 22.58 -20.20
N GLY A 43 3.62 21.95 -21.38
CA GLY A 43 3.85 22.62 -22.66
C GLY A 43 5.30 23.07 -22.88
N MET A 44 6.23 22.69 -22.00
CA MET A 44 7.64 23.05 -22.07
C MET A 44 8.39 22.22 -23.12
N SER A 45 9.51 22.76 -23.62
CA SER A 45 10.39 22.03 -24.53
C SER A 45 11.13 20.88 -23.84
N PRO A 46 11.58 19.85 -24.58
CA PRO A 46 12.33 18.74 -23.99
C PRO A 46 13.61 19.16 -23.26
N GLU A 47 14.28 20.24 -23.71
CA GLU A 47 15.50 20.74 -23.07
C GLU A 47 15.19 21.43 -21.75
N GLU A 48 14.14 22.26 -21.70
CA GLU A 48 13.71 22.92 -20.46
C GLU A 48 13.30 21.90 -19.38
N ILE A 49 12.63 20.81 -19.77
CA ILE A 49 12.24 19.75 -18.82
C ILE A 49 13.47 19.00 -18.30
N LYS A 50 14.46 18.71 -19.16
CA LYS A 50 15.71 18.08 -18.72
C LYS A 50 16.47 18.96 -17.73
N ASP A 51 16.61 20.24 -18.05
CA ASP A 51 17.25 21.21 -17.16
C ASP A 51 16.52 21.33 -15.83
N LEU A 52 15.19 21.40 -15.87
CA LEU A 52 14.37 21.44 -14.67
C LEU A 52 14.52 20.18 -13.83
N LYS A 53 14.54 18.98 -14.43
CA LYS A 53 14.82 17.73 -13.72
C LYS A 53 16.19 17.74 -13.03
N ILE A 54 17.23 18.26 -13.68
CA ILE A 54 18.56 18.39 -13.06
C ILE A 54 18.51 19.31 -11.84
N LYS A 55 17.83 20.45 -11.95
CA LYS A 55 17.69 21.41 -10.85
C LYS A 55 16.87 20.86 -9.69
N VAL A 56 15.72 20.24 -9.99
CA VAL A 56 14.86 19.57 -9.00
C VAL A 56 15.67 18.47 -8.29
N SER A 57 16.40 17.64 -9.03
CA SER A 57 17.28 16.62 -8.46
C SER A 57 18.28 17.21 -7.46
N ARG A 58 18.96 18.30 -7.80
CA ARG A 58 19.92 18.99 -6.91
C ARG A 58 19.27 19.67 -5.71
N SER A 59 18.00 20.07 -5.81
CA SER A 59 17.26 20.71 -4.72
C SER A 59 16.86 19.71 -3.63
N ILE A 60 16.55 18.48 -4.02
CA ILE A 60 16.17 17.38 -3.11
C ILE A 60 17.42 16.68 -2.59
N HIS A 61 18.32 16.35 -3.52
CA HIS A 61 19.55 15.64 -3.25
C HIS A 61 20.64 16.69 -3.15
N LYS A 62 20.93 17.15 -1.93
CA LYS A 62 22.14 17.95 -1.70
C LYS A 62 23.31 17.17 -2.29
N PRO A 63 24.04 17.68 -3.30
CA PRO A 63 24.95 16.88 -4.14
C PRO A 63 26.13 16.18 -3.45
N ASN A 64 26.23 16.16 -2.12
CA ASN A 64 27.36 15.64 -1.37
C ASN A 64 27.01 15.04 0.01
N ASN A 65 25.75 14.77 0.32
CA ASN A 65 25.43 14.12 1.60
C ASN A 65 25.55 12.59 1.49
N ILE A 66 26.78 12.09 1.51
CA ILE A 66 27.03 10.71 1.95
C ILE A 66 26.62 10.69 3.43
N LEU A 67 25.39 10.25 3.69
CA LEU A 67 24.90 10.04 5.05
C LEU A 67 25.55 8.79 5.63
N LYS A 68 25.82 8.81 6.93
CA LYS A 68 26.19 7.56 7.60
C LYS A 68 24.91 6.74 7.76
N ALA A 69 25.01 5.43 7.60
CA ALA A 69 23.86 4.54 7.80
C ALA A 69 23.23 4.68 9.20
N ILE A 70 24.01 5.07 10.21
CA ILE A 70 23.52 5.31 11.59
C ILE A 70 22.59 6.53 11.70
N ASP A 71 22.66 7.46 10.76
CA ASP A 71 21.81 8.65 10.75
C ASP A 71 20.46 8.39 10.07
N LEU A 72 20.27 7.19 9.48
CA LEU A 72 19.01 6.77 8.88
C LEU A 72 18.11 6.16 9.96
N VAL A 73 16.91 6.73 10.11
CA VAL A 73 15.89 6.18 11.01
C VAL A 73 15.24 4.98 10.32
N PRO A 74 15.11 3.82 11.00
CA PRO A 74 14.33 2.71 10.48
C PRO A 74 12.90 3.13 10.16
N TRP A 75 12.29 2.48 9.17
CA TRP A 75 10.91 2.73 8.79
C TRP A 75 9.97 2.30 9.92
N ASP A 76 9.03 3.17 10.26
CA ASP A 76 7.94 2.82 11.17
C ASP A 76 7.10 1.68 10.57
N ARG A 77 6.39 0.95 11.44
CA ARG A 77 5.54 -0.20 11.09
C ARG A 77 4.18 -0.11 11.77
N LEU A 78 3.15 -0.55 11.06
CA LEU A 78 1.80 -0.76 11.56
C LEU A 78 1.66 -2.23 12.00
N SER A 79 1.42 -2.48 13.28
CA SER A 79 1.15 -3.83 13.79
C SER A 79 -0.02 -4.47 13.05
N THR A 80 -0.02 -5.80 12.95
CA THR A 80 -1.15 -6.57 12.42
C THR A 80 -2.20 -6.90 13.48
N GLY A 81 -1.93 -6.59 14.75
CA GLY A 81 -2.73 -7.03 15.90
C GLY A 81 -2.66 -8.54 16.17
N CYS A 82 -1.73 -9.24 15.51
CA CYS A 82 -1.50 -10.67 15.62
C CYS A 82 -0.03 -10.93 15.93
N ASP A 83 0.30 -11.13 17.21
CA ASP A 83 1.66 -11.30 17.70
C ASP A 83 2.50 -12.33 16.93
N SER A 84 1.90 -13.44 16.47
CA SER A 84 2.63 -14.46 15.72
C SER A 84 3.06 -13.95 14.34
N ILE A 85 2.25 -13.10 13.70
CA ILE A 85 2.58 -12.44 12.43
C ILE A 85 3.60 -11.33 12.69
N ASP A 86 3.31 -10.43 13.64
CA ASP A 86 4.18 -9.28 13.93
C ASP A 86 5.60 -9.73 14.30
N ARG A 87 5.75 -10.82 15.05
CA ARG A 87 7.06 -11.40 15.37
C ARG A 87 7.88 -11.74 14.13
N ILE A 88 7.24 -12.33 13.10
CA ILE A 88 7.96 -12.73 11.89
C ILE A 88 8.15 -11.56 10.92
N ILE A 89 7.33 -10.51 10.94
CA ILE A 89 7.49 -9.31 10.09
C ILE A 89 8.07 -8.09 10.82
N ARG A 90 8.81 -8.31 11.91
CA ARG A 90 9.51 -7.27 12.70
C ARG A 90 8.62 -6.16 13.24
N GLY A 91 7.45 -6.52 13.75
CA GLY A 91 6.52 -5.63 14.44
C GLY A 91 5.39 -5.10 13.57
N GLY A 92 5.35 -5.41 12.27
CA GLY A 92 4.19 -5.09 11.45
C GLY A 92 4.48 -4.76 9.99
N ILE A 93 3.45 -4.27 9.31
CA ILE A 93 3.48 -3.80 7.93
C ILE A 93 4.29 -2.48 7.87
N PRO A 94 5.33 -2.39 7.06
CA PRO A 94 6.13 -1.17 6.94
C PRO A 94 5.34 -0.04 6.29
N LEU A 95 5.59 1.19 6.75
CA LEU A 95 5.04 2.42 6.16
C LEU A 95 5.75 2.80 4.84
N SER A 96 6.59 1.90 4.34
CA SER A 96 7.38 2.06 3.14
C SER A 96 7.46 0.79 2.33
N GLY A 97 7.49 0.97 1.03
CA GLY A 97 7.23 -0.05 0.05
C GLY A 97 5.78 -0.49 -0.03
N ILE A 98 5.49 -1.22 -1.09
CA ILE A 98 4.19 -1.89 -1.25
C ILE A 98 4.29 -3.28 -0.62
N THR A 99 3.32 -3.61 0.24
CA THR A 99 3.19 -4.95 0.83
C THR A 99 2.08 -5.74 0.14
N GLU A 100 2.46 -6.83 -0.51
CA GLU A 100 1.51 -7.79 -1.08
C GLU A 100 1.18 -8.91 -0.11
N ILE A 101 -0.12 -9.16 0.06
CA ILE A 101 -0.65 -10.36 0.72
C ILE A 101 -1.40 -11.20 -0.32
N TYR A 102 -0.84 -12.36 -0.68
CA TYR A 102 -1.46 -13.24 -1.67
C TYR A 102 -1.85 -14.61 -1.10
N GLY A 103 -2.75 -15.30 -1.80
CA GLY A 103 -3.26 -16.61 -1.39
C GLY A 103 -4.60 -16.94 -2.05
N TYR A 104 -5.04 -18.19 -1.92
CA TYR A 104 -6.32 -18.65 -2.46
C TYR A 104 -7.51 -17.87 -1.87
N SER A 105 -8.68 -17.96 -2.50
CA SER A 105 -9.91 -17.39 -1.94
C SER A 105 -10.25 -18.02 -0.58
N GLY A 106 -10.78 -17.23 0.35
CA GLY A 106 -11.23 -17.69 1.68
C GLY A 106 -10.13 -18.04 2.68
N VAL A 107 -8.85 -17.78 2.39
CA VAL A 107 -7.73 -18.07 3.31
C VAL A 107 -7.54 -17.03 4.42
N GLY A 108 -8.12 -15.84 4.31
CA GLY A 108 -8.07 -14.81 5.36
C GLY A 108 -7.38 -13.49 4.98
N LYS A 109 -7.07 -13.25 3.69
CA LYS A 109 -6.48 -11.98 3.21
C LYS A 109 -7.30 -10.75 3.62
N THR A 110 -8.58 -10.72 3.24
CA THR A 110 -9.52 -9.66 3.64
C THR A 110 -9.64 -9.54 5.15
N GLN A 111 -9.53 -10.64 5.92
CA GLN A 111 -9.60 -10.58 7.39
C GLN A 111 -8.41 -9.82 7.98
N LEU A 112 -7.20 -10.04 7.44
CA LEU A 112 -6.02 -9.27 7.81
C LEU A 112 -6.19 -7.78 7.46
N CYS A 113 -6.71 -7.47 6.27
CA CYS A 113 -6.94 -6.08 5.86
C CYS A 113 -7.96 -5.35 6.76
N LEU A 114 -9.05 -6.02 7.14
CA LEU A 114 -10.02 -5.46 8.09
C LEU A 114 -9.40 -5.25 9.48
N GLN A 115 -8.57 -6.18 9.95
CA GLN A 115 -7.84 -6.06 11.21
C GLN A 115 -6.91 -4.84 11.19
N LEU A 116 -6.15 -4.66 10.11
CA LEU A 116 -5.26 -3.52 9.92
C LEU A 116 -6.01 -2.18 9.92
N ALA A 117 -7.21 -2.14 9.32
CA ALA A 117 -8.06 -0.94 9.30
C ALA A 117 -8.59 -0.53 10.69
N LEU A 118 -8.64 -1.47 11.64
CA LEU A 118 -8.88 -1.17 13.06
C LEU A 118 -7.58 -0.80 13.78
N GLN A 119 -6.51 -1.58 13.57
CA GLN A 119 -5.22 -1.42 14.26
C GLN A 119 -4.59 -0.04 14.01
N VAL A 120 -4.70 0.50 12.79
CA VAL A 120 -4.09 1.79 12.43
C VAL A 120 -4.59 2.96 13.28
N GLN A 121 -5.78 2.81 13.86
CA GLN A 121 -6.43 3.85 14.65
C GLN A 121 -5.92 3.90 16.10
N LEU A 122 -5.27 2.84 16.58
CA LEU A 122 -4.69 2.80 17.93
C LEU A 122 -3.50 3.76 18.07
N SER A 123 -3.09 3.98 19.32
CA SER A 123 -1.89 4.71 19.65
C SER A 123 -0.61 4.04 19.10
N ILE A 124 0.47 4.81 18.95
CA ILE A 124 1.76 4.28 18.48
C ILE A 124 2.30 3.26 19.49
N GLU A 125 2.06 3.51 20.78
CA GLU A 125 2.42 2.63 21.89
C GLU A 125 1.71 1.27 21.83
N GLU A 126 0.50 1.23 21.26
CA GLU A 126 -0.28 0.01 21.04
C GLU A 126 -0.09 -0.58 19.62
N GLY A 127 0.88 -0.07 18.86
CA GLY A 127 1.23 -0.56 17.52
C GLY A 127 0.35 -0.02 16.40
N GLY A 128 -0.50 0.97 16.67
CA GLY A 128 -1.23 1.75 15.68
C GLY A 128 -0.47 3.00 15.21
N LEU A 129 -1.17 3.93 14.55
CA LEU A 129 -0.61 5.17 14.03
C LEU A 129 -1.40 6.43 14.43
N ASN A 130 -2.45 6.30 15.25
CA ASN A 130 -3.45 7.35 15.54
C ASN A 130 -4.05 7.96 14.25
N LYS A 131 -4.35 7.12 13.25
CA LYS A 131 -4.80 7.56 11.92
C LYS A 131 -5.91 6.68 11.36
N GLY A 132 -6.61 7.18 10.34
CA GLY A 132 -7.63 6.45 9.59
C GLY A 132 -7.07 5.51 8.52
N ALA A 133 -7.99 4.79 7.88
CA ALA A 133 -7.71 3.87 6.79
C ALA A 133 -8.51 4.22 5.54
N VAL A 134 -7.94 3.96 4.36
CA VAL A 134 -8.69 3.92 3.10
C VAL A 134 -8.73 2.48 2.61
N TYR A 135 -9.91 2.00 2.25
CA TYR A 135 -10.14 0.66 1.72
C TYR A 135 -10.74 0.74 0.32
N ILE A 136 -9.97 0.32 -0.67
CA ILE A 136 -10.36 0.30 -2.07
C ILE A 136 -10.68 -1.14 -2.46
N CYS A 137 -11.96 -1.40 -2.69
CA CYS A 137 -12.49 -2.67 -3.18
C CYS A 137 -12.54 -2.69 -4.71
N THR A 138 -12.08 -3.77 -5.33
CA THR A 138 -12.07 -3.88 -6.81
C THR A 138 -12.91 -5.02 -7.37
N GLU A 139 -13.13 -6.07 -6.58
CA GLU A 139 -13.91 -7.25 -7.01
C GLU A 139 -15.23 -7.34 -6.24
N ASP A 140 -15.14 -7.48 -4.92
CA ASP A 140 -16.29 -7.62 -4.04
C ASP A 140 -16.56 -6.32 -3.27
N VAL A 141 -17.81 -6.12 -2.88
CA VAL A 141 -18.18 -5.02 -1.98
C VAL A 141 -17.49 -5.17 -0.61
N PHE A 142 -17.21 -4.04 0.03
CA PHE A 142 -16.63 -4.04 1.37
C PHE A 142 -17.48 -4.87 2.35
N PRO A 143 -16.88 -5.79 3.13
CA PRO A 143 -17.63 -6.70 4.00
C PRO A 143 -18.10 -6.01 5.30
N THR A 144 -18.99 -5.03 5.19
CA THR A 144 -19.43 -4.15 6.29
C THR A 144 -19.91 -4.89 7.53
N LYS A 145 -20.72 -5.96 7.36
CA LYS A 145 -21.21 -6.77 8.50
C LYS A 145 -20.06 -7.38 9.30
N ARG A 146 -19.03 -7.85 8.59
CA ARG A 146 -17.85 -8.47 9.20
C ARG A 146 -16.98 -7.42 9.88
N PHE A 147 -16.78 -6.28 9.24
CA PHE A 147 -16.04 -5.16 9.83
C PHE A 147 -16.70 -4.65 11.11
N HIS A 148 -18.02 -4.46 11.10
CA HIS A 148 -18.78 -4.06 12.29
C HIS A 148 -18.62 -5.06 13.44
N GLN A 149 -18.71 -6.37 13.15
CA GLN A 149 -18.49 -7.41 14.15
C GLN A 149 -17.09 -7.31 14.77
N MET A 150 -16.05 -7.20 13.96
CA MET A 150 -14.67 -7.05 14.45
C MET A 150 -14.50 -5.77 15.26
N ALA A 151 -15.05 -4.65 14.80
CA ALA A 151 -14.97 -3.36 15.49
C ALA A 151 -15.60 -3.40 16.89
N GLN A 152 -16.72 -4.11 17.08
CA GLN A 152 -17.34 -4.28 18.39
C GLN A 152 -16.41 -4.97 19.39
N PHE A 153 -15.79 -6.10 19.01
CA PHE A 153 -14.83 -6.79 19.86
C PHE A 153 -13.57 -5.95 20.10
N PHE A 154 -13.08 -5.27 19.06
CA PHE A 154 -11.89 -4.42 19.14
C PHE A 154 -12.06 -3.29 20.16
N LYS A 155 -13.23 -2.62 20.19
CA LYS A 155 -13.52 -1.58 21.20
C LYS A 155 -13.50 -2.11 22.63
N ILE A 156 -13.96 -3.34 22.84
CA ILE A 156 -13.95 -3.99 24.16
C ILE A 156 -12.50 -4.27 24.58
N HIS A 157 -11.69 -4.85 23.69
CA HIS A 157 -10.30 -5.22 23.99
C HIS A 157 -9.40 -4.02 24.28
N HIS A 158 -9.61 -2.90 23.58
CA HIS A 158 -8.79 -1.69 23.71
C HIS A 158 -9.43 -0.59 24.57
N ASN A 159 -10.55 -0.87 25.26
CA ASN A 159 -11.29 0.11 26.07
C ASN A 159 -11.73 1.39 25.31
N LEU A 160 -12.08 1.25 24.03
CA LEU A 160 -12.48 2.35 23.13
C LEU A 160 -14.01 2.49 22.99
N SER A 161 -14.74 2.25 24.07
CA SER A 161 -16.21 2.12 24.06
C SER A 161 -16.96 3.35 23.53
N ASN A 162 -16.37 4.54 23.65
CA ASN A 162 -16.96 5.80 23.18
C ASN A 162 -16.49 6.22 21.77
N GLU A 163 -15.55 5.49 21.16
CA GLU A 163 -14.99 5.87 19.86
C GLU A 163 -15.79 5.29 18.70
N ASN A 164 -15.90 6.04 17.61
CA ASN A 164 -16.51 5.56 16.38
C ASN A 164 -15.45 5.15 15.35
N LEU A 165 -14.81 4.00 15.57
CA LEU A 165 -13.75 3.47 14.70
C LEU A 165 -14.15 3.36 13.22
N GLU A 166 -15.44 3.12 12.95
CA GLU A 166 -15.94 2.98 11.58
C GLU A 166 -15.98 4.31 10.82
N SER A 167 -16.10 5.44 11.54
CA SER A 167 -16.12 6.76 10.91
C SER A 167 -14.77 7.19 10.33
N ASN A 168 -13.69 6.50 10.73
CA ASN A 168 -12.33 6.80 10.29
C ASN A 168 -11.81 5.78 9.25
N VAL A 169 -12.73 5.02 8.62
CA VAL A 169 -12.43 4.11 7.52
C VAL A 169 -13.21 4.53 6.28
N PHE A 170 -12.47 5.02 5.29
CA PHE A 170 -13.02 5.53 4.03
C PHE A 170 -13.07 4.40 2.99
N LEU A 171 -14.22 4.22 2.36
CA LEU A 171 -14.47 3.12 1.44
C LEU A 171 -14.60 3.65 0.01
N LYS A 172 -13.92 3.00 -0.94
CA LYS A 172 -14.11 3.22 -2.37
C LYS A 172 -14.27 1.87 -3.07
N HIS A 173 -15.19 1.82 -4.02
CA HIS A 173 -15.27 0.71 -4.97
C HIS A 173 -14.76 1.20 -6.33
N ALA A 174 -13.84 0.47 -6.95
CA ALA A 174 -13.23 0.78 -8.24
C ALA A 174 -13.06 -0.52 -9.03
N SER A 175 -14.01 -0.79 -9.93
CA SER A 175 -14.21 -2.09 -10.57
C SER A 175 -13.41 -2.30 -11.86
N ASP A 176 -12.91 -1.21 -12.44
CA ASP A 176 -12.08 -1.24 -13.63
C ASP A 176 -10.80 -0.40 -13.48
N ILE A 177 -9.90 -0.54 -14.46
CA ILE A 177 -8.57 0.11 -14.44
C ILE A 177 -8.71 1.63 -14.44
N THR A 178 -9.69 2.17 -15.16
CA THR A 178 -9.91 3.62 -15.26
C THR A 178 -10.37 4.18 -13.92
N GLU A 179 -11.38 3.54 -13.31
CA GLU A 179 -11.88 3.91 -11.98
C GLU A 179 -10.78 3.81 -10.92
N LEU A 180 -9.98 2.74 -10.94
CA LEU A 180 -8.90 2.54 -9.98
C LEU A 180 -7.78 3.57 -10.15
N THR A 181 -7.37 3.83 -11.40
CA THR A 181 -6.34 4.83 -11.70
C THR A 181 -6.81 6.23 -11.30
N ASN A 182 -8.05 6.60 -11.62
CA ASN A 182 -8.62 7.88 -11.20
C ASN A 182 -8.72 8.00 -9.67
N CYS A 183 -9.12 6.90 -9.01
CA CYS A 183 -9.17 6.84 -7.55
C CYS A 183 -7.79 7.14 -6.95
N VAL A 184 -6.75 6.41 -7.36
CA VAL A 184 -5.40 6.56 -6.78
C VAL A 184 -4.77 7.90 -7.16
N SER A 185 -4.86 8.32 -8.42
CA SER A 185 -4.21 9.54 -8.90
C SER A 185 -4.87 10.83 -8.40
N GLN A 186 -6.19 10.84 -8.17
CA GLN A 186 -6.93 12.06 -7.82
C GLN A 186 -7.68 11.97 -6.49
N GLU A 187 -8.65 11.06 -6.38
CA GLU A 187 -9.58 11.03 -5.24
C GLU A 187 -8.86 10.74 -3.93
N LEU A 188 -7.99 9.73 -3.93
CA LEU A 188 -7.18 9.32 -2.79
C LEU A 188 -6.24 10.44 -2.35
N ARG A 189 -5.55 11.10 -3.30
CA ARG A 189 -4.69 12.25 -2.97
C ARG A 189 -5.46 13.40 -2.36
N ASN A 190 -6.64 13.71 -2.89
CA ASN A 190 -7.49 14.76 -2.33
C ASN A 190 -7.95 14.44 -0.91
N LEU A 191 -8.22 13.17 -0.62
CA LEU A 191 -8.55 12.69 0.72
C LEU A 191 -7.34 12.79 1.67
N LEU A 192 -6.16 12.34 1.24
CA LEU A 192 -4.92 12.38 2.02
C LEU A 192 -4.48 13.80 2.41
N ARG A 193 -4.88 14.82 1.65
CA ARG A 193 -4.65 16.23 1.99
C ARG A 193 -5.55 16.75 3.11
N ARG A 194 -6.69 16.10 3.37
CA ARG A 194 -7.73 16.57 4.30
C ARG A 194 -7.82 15.72 5.55
N GLU A 195 -7.59 14.42 5.40
CA GLU A 195 -7.74 13.41 6.44
C GLU A 195 -6.39 12.82 6.83
N SER A 196 -6.24 12.47 8.12
CA SER A 196 -5.03 11.82 8.60
C SER A 196 -5.12 10.31 8.41
N ILE A 197 -4.61 9.82 7.28
CA ILE A 197 -4.63 8.40 6.91
C ILE A 197 -3.26 7.76 7.15
N GLY A 198 -3.26 6.56 7.71
CA GLY A 198 -2.05 5.75 7.98
C GLY A 198 -2.01 4.43 7.23
N LEU A 199 -3.12 4.01 6.64
CA LEU A 199 -3.25 2.73 5.92
C LEU A 199 -4.05 2.92 4.64
N ILE A 200 -3.57 2.33 3.55
CA ILE A 200 -4.27 2.22 2.27
C ILE A 200 -4.32 0.73 1.90
N VAL A 201 -5.52 0.20 1.74
CA VAL A 201 -5.76 -1.19 1.30
C VAL A 201 -6.33 -1.20 -0.11
N LEU A 202 -5.77 -2.06 -0.96
CA LEU A 202 -6.27 -2.41 -2.29
C LEU A 202 -6.67 -3.90 -2.29
N ASP A 203 -7.97 -4.17 -2.19
CA ASP A 203 -8.54 -5.54 -2.12
C ASP A 203 -9.43 -5.80 -3.35
N SER A 204 -8.93 -6.36 -4.45
CA SER A 204 -7.56 -6.83 -4.71
C SER A 204 -6.86 -6.02 -5.79
N ILE A 205 -5.53 -6.03 -5.84
CA ILE A 205 -4.79 -5.38 -6.93
C ILE A 205 -5.06 -6.05 -8.28
N ALA A 206 -5.41 -7.34 -8.28
CA ALA A 206 -5.56 -8.10 -9.51
C ALA A 206 -6.91 -7.91 -10.20
N GLY A 207 -7.97 -7.56 -9.47
CA GLY A 207 -9.34 -7.49 -9.98
C GLY A 207 -9.46 -6.81 -11.36
N PRO A 208 -9.06 -5.53 -11.49
CA PRO A 208 -9.18 -4.79 -12.75
C PRO A 208 -8.21 -5.25 -13.84
N PHE A 209 -7.10 -5.88 -13.46
CA PHE A 209 -6.01 -6.26 -14.36
C PHE A 209 -6.09 -7.71 -14.85
N LYS A 210 -7.11 -8.48 -14.43
CA LYS A 210 -7.41 -9.81 -14.96
C LYS A 210 -7.85 -9.70 -16.43
N GLY A 211 -6.96 -10.05 -17.36
CA GLY A 211 -7.27 -10.17 -18.80
C GLY A 211 -7.66 -11.59 -19.19
N GLU A 212 -8.46 -11.74 -20.25
CA GLU A 212 -8.87 -13.07 -20.76
C GLU A 212 -7.80 -13.69 -21.68
N ASN A 213 -6.88 -12.88 -22.22
CA ASN A 213 -5.84 -13.31 -23.14
C ASN A 213 -4.51 -12.57 -22.93
N GLU A 214 -3.40 -13.14 -23.43
CA GLU A 214 -2.05 -12.61 -23.24
C GLU A 214 -1.85 -11.19 -23.80
N LYS A 215 -2.54 -10.84 -24.89
CA LYS A 215 -2.45 -9.50 -25.49
C LYS A 215 -3.05 -8.44 -24.58
N GLU A 216 -4.20 -8.71 -23.97
CA GLU A 216 -4.82 -7.84 -22.98
C GLU A 216 -3.96 -7.70 -21.73
N LEU A 217 -3.37 -8.80 -21.24
CA LEU A 217 -2.46 -8.76 -20.10
C LEU A 217 -1.23 -7.87 -20.37
N LEU A 218 -0.69 -7.93 -21.59
CA LEU A 218 0.44 -7.08 -21.99
C LEU A 218 0.05 -5.60 -22.07
N LEU A 219 -1.10 -5.28 -22.66
CA LEU A 219 -1.62 -3.90 -22.72
C LEU A 219 -1.84 -3.32 -21.32
N ARG A 220 -2.39 -4.13 -20.41
CA ARG A 220 -2.67 -3.75 -19.01
C ARG A 220 -1.43 -3.68 -18.13
N SER A 221 -0.29 -4.23 -18.58
CA SER A 221 0.96 -4.16 -17.82
C SER A 221 1.49 -2.72 -17.70
N GLY A 222 1.30 -1.90 -18.74
CA GLY A 222 1.65 -0.48 -18.68
C GLY A 222 0.79 0.28 -17.67
N ASP A 223 -0.52 0.03 -17.67
CA ASP A 223 -1.45 0.63 -16.71
C ASP A 223 -1.13 0.20 -15.26
N LEU A 224 -0.75 -1.06 -15.06
CA LEU A 224 -0.34 -1.57 -13.75
C LEU A 224 0.92 -0.85 -13.23
N LEU A 225 1.93 -0.68 -14.09
CA LEU A 225 3.15 0.03 -13.72
C LEU A 225 2.88 1.51 -13.42
N SER A 226 2.00 2.16 -14.19
CA SER A 226 1.55 3.53 -13.92
C SER A 226 0.85 3.63 -12.55
N LEU A 227 -0.04 2.67 -12.24
CA LEU A 227 -0.71 2.61 -10.93
C LEU A 227 0.31 2.44 -9.78
N VAL A 228 1.28 1.54 -9.95
CA VAL A 228 2.38 1.32 -9.00
C VAL A 228 3.16 2.62 -8.77
N GLU A 229 3.52 3.33 -9.83
CA GLU A 229 4.23 4.61 -9.74
C GLU A 229 3.43 5.61 -8.90
N GLN A 230 2.12 5.71 -9.13
CA GLN A 230 1.25 6.59 -8.32
C GLN A 230 1.21 6.20 -6.83
N LEU A 231 1.23 4.90 -6.52
CA LEU A 231 1.29 4.43 -5.13
C LEU A 231 2.62 4.79 -4.46
N TYR A 232 3.74 4.67 -5.18
CA TYR A 232 5.04 5.10 -4.66
C TYR A 232 5.11 6.61 -4.43
N VAL A 233 4.55 7.41 -5.34
CA VAL A 233 4.46 8.86 -5.14
C VAL A 233 3.66 9.20 -3.89
N ILE A 234 2.53 8.52 -3.64
CA ILE A 234 1.75 8.68 -2.41
C ILE A 234 2.58 8.33 -1.18
N GLN A 235 3.33 7.24 -1.22
CA GLN A 235 4.13 6.80 -0.09
C GLN A 235 5.31 7.73 0.24
N GLU A 236 5.87 8.40 -0.77
CA GLU A 236 6.91 9.41 -0.56
C GLU A 236 6.33 10.71 0.01
N GLU A 237 5.07 11.02 -0.30
CA GLU A 237 4.34 12.20 0.20
C GLU A 237 3.78 12.00 1.61
N TYR A 238 3.30 10.80 1.93
CA TYR A 238 2.57 10.50 3.14
C TYR A 238 3.14 9.25 3.83
N PRO A 239 3.39 9.28 5.16
CA PRO A 239 3.81 8.10 5.90
C PRO A 239 2.60 7.16 6.10
N VAL A 240 2.36 6.32 5.10
CA VAL A 240 1.23 5.38 4.99
C VAL A 240 1.71 3.97 4.66
N ALA A 241 1.13 2.98 5.34
CA ALA A 241 1.27 1.59 4.94
C ALA A 241 0.38 1.30 3.73
N ILE A 242 0.93 0.74 2.66
CA ILE A 242 0.18 0.32 1.46
C ILE A 242 0.13 -1.20 1.41
N VAL A 243 -1.08 -1.75 1.48
CA VAL A 243 -1.33 -3.20 1.45
C VAL A 243 -2.20 -3.56 0.26
N CYS A 244 -1.68 -4.43 -0.61
CA CYS A 244 -2.38 -4.94 -1.77
C CYS A 244 -2.66 -6.43 -1.57
N THR A 245 -3.93 -6.85 -1.69
CA THR A 245 -4.23 -8.28 -1.71
C THR A 245 -4.14 -8.80 -3.14
N ASN A 246 -3.73 -10.06 -3.29
CA ASN A 246 -3.69 -10.73 -4.58
C ASN A 246 -4.22 -12.16 -4.48
N GLN A 247 -4.71 -12.68 -5.61
CA GLN A 247 -5.15 -14.06 -5.74
C GLN A 247 -4.01 -14.93 -6.29
N VAL A 248 -4.23 -16.24 -6.29
CA VAL A 248 -3.30 -17.23 -6.81
C VAL A 248 -3.75 -17.67 -8.19
N THR A 249 -2.80 -17.78 -9.12
CA THR A 249 -2.93 -18.45 -10.42
C THR A 249 -2.15 -19.76 -10.42
N GLU A 250 -2.68 -20.77 -11.11
CA GLU A 250 -1.99 -22.03 -11.35
C GLU A 250 -1.17 -21.93 -12.64
N ASN A 251 0.11 -22.28 -12.53
CA ASN A 251 1.03 -22.36 -13.65
C ASN A 251 0.89 -23.73 -14.34
N MET A 252 1.34 -23.83 -15.59
CA MET A 252 1.27 -25.08 -16.36
C MET A 252 2.08 -26.24 -15.73
N ASP A 253 3.08 -25.93 -14.91
CA ASP A 253 3.89 -26.90 -14.16
C ASP A 253 3.23 -27.35 -12.84
N GLY A 254 2.00 -26.89 -12.56
CA GLY A 254 1.26 -27.18 -11.33
C GLY A 254 1.70 -26.35 -10.13
N THR A 255 2.63 -25.41 -10.30
CA THR A 255 3.00 -24.48 -9.23
C THR A 255 1.97 -23.35 -9.10
N SER A 256 1.87 -22.77 -7.91
CA SER A 256 0.96 -21.66 -7.63
C SER A 256 1.74 -20.36 -7.47
N SER A 257 1.34 -19.33 -8.21
CA SER A 257 1.98 -18.01 -8.18
C SER A 257 0.94 -16.90 -7.94
N PRO A 258 1.33 -15.72 -7.44
CA PRO A 258 0.42 -14.56 -7.41
C PRO A 258 0.03 -14.14 -8.83
N CYS A 259 -1.18 -13.61 -9.02
CA CYS A 259 -1.58 -13.02 -10.29
C CYS A 259 -0.67 -11.84 -10.68
N LEU A 260 -0.74 -11.39 -11.94
CA LEU A 260 -0.01 -10.23 -12.50
C LEU A 260 1.49 -10.46 -12.78
N GLY A 261 2.03 -11.63 -12.42
CA GLY A 261 3.32 -12.10 -12.89
C GLY A 261 4.51 -11.24 -12.46
N VAL A 262 5.54 -11.20 -13.32
CA VAL A 262 6.85 -10.62 -13.00
C VAL A 262 6.79 -9.09 -12.89
N ALA A 263 5.98 -8.42 -13.72
CA ALA A 263 5.85 -6.95 -13.69
C ALA A 263 5.42 -6.46 -12.30
N TRP A 264 4.40 -7.09 -11.72
CA TRP A 264 3.96 -6.82 -10.34
C TRP A 264 5.00 -7.25 -9.31
N SER A 265 5.59 -8.44 -9.48
CA SER A 265 6.56 -8.99 -8.52
C SER A 265 7.80 -8.11 -8.35
N ASN A 266 8.23 -7.43 -9.41
CA ASN A 266 9.37 -6.50 -9.37
C ASN A 266 8.98 -5.11 -8.85
N SER A 267 7.69 -4.85 -8.67
CA SER A 267 7.12 -3.55 -8.31
C SER A 267 6.73 -3.43 -6.84
N ILE A 268 6.95 -4.49 -6.05
CA ILE A 268 6.61 -4.52 -4.62
C ILE A 268 7.86 -4.78 -3.79
N ASN A 269 7.78 -4.46 -2.50
CA ASN A 269 8.92 -4.61 -1.59
C ASN A 269 8.76 -5.81 -0.67
N TYR A 270 7.53 -6.13 -0.29
CA TYR A 270 7.23 -7.21 0.64
C TYR A 270 6.18 -8.11 0.03
N ARG A 271 6.40 -9.43 0.11
CA ARG A 271 5.42 -10.43 -0.32
C ARG A 271 5.22 -11.45 0.77
N CYS A 272 3.97 -11.59 1.21
CA CYS A 272 3.57 -12.61 2.16
C CYS A 272 2.44 -13.47 1.60
N LYS A 273 2.47 -14.76 1.91
CA LYS A 273 1.46 -15.74 1.52
C LYS A 273 0.60 -16.10 2.73
N ILE A 274 -0.73 -16.07 2.55
CA ILE A 274 -1.65 -16.71 3.48
C ILE A 274 -2.18 -18.00 2.84
N SER A 275 -2.09 -19.10 3.58
CA SER A 275 -2.61 -20.39 3.14
C SER A 275 -3.42 -21.08 4.23
N ARG A 276 -4.31 -21.98 3.82
CA ARG A 276 -5.03 -22.84 4.76
C ARG A 276 -4.12 -23.99 5.17
N PHE A 277 -3.79 -24.10 6.45
CA PHE A 277 -3.02 -25.22 6.98
C PHE A 277 -3.93 -26.36 7.44
N SER A 278 -5.01 -26.02 8.15
CA SER A 278 -6.07 -26.95 8.53
C SER A 278 -7.43 -26.23 8.44
N ARG A 279 -8.52 -26.89 8.86
CA ARG A 279 -9.87 -26.31 8.81
C ARG A 279 -9.92 -24.89 9.41
N ASP A 280 -9.38 -24.75 10.62
CA ASP A 280 -9.48 -23.53 11.42
C ASP A 280 -8.14 -22.79 11.57
N LEU A 281 -7.02 -23.41 11.13
CA LEU A 281 -5.69 -22.80 11.18
C LEU A 281 -5.26 -22.28 9.82
N ARG A 282 -4.65 -21.09 9.82
CA ARG A 282 -4.00 -20.47 8.65
C ARG A 282 -2.50 -20.39 8.90
N ALA A 283 -1.74 -20.44 7.82
CA ALA A 283 -0.32 -20.15 7.84
C ALA A 283 -0.07 -18.80 7.15
N PHE A 284 0.81 -18.00 7.74
CA PHE A 284 1.38 -16.79 7.15
C PHE A 284 2.85 -17.05 6.87
N GLU A 285 3.29 -16.82 5.63
CA GLU A 285 4.66 -17.07 5.17
C GLU A 285 5.22 -15.81 4.52
N VAL A 286 6.40 -15.35 4.95
CA VAL A 286 7.16 -14.31 4.25
C VAL A 286 7.88 -14.95 3.08
N ILE A 287 7.50 -14.58 1.86
CA ILE A 287 8.09 -15.10 0.63
C ILE A 287 9.33 -14.29 0.26
N PHE A 288 9.24 -12.96 0.34
CA PHE A 288 10.43 -12.11 0.31
C PHE A 288 10.19 -10.80 1.05
N SER A 289 11.28 -10.27 1.59
CA SER A 289 11.36 -8.97 2.26
C SER A 289 12.81 -8.48 2.21
N PRO A 290 13.06 -7.18 2.08
CA PRO A 290 14.41 -6.61 2.11
C PRO A 290 15.09 -6.73 3.49
N ASP A 291 14.31 -6.81 4.57
CA ASP A 291 14.85 -6.77 5.92
C ASP A 291 14.43 -7.97 6.79
N VAL A 292 13.51 -8.80 6.34
CA VAL A 292 13.02 -9.98 7.08
C VAL A 292 13.45 -11.25 6.37
N HIS A 293 14.06 -12.20 7.11
CA HIS A 293 14.35 -13.54 6.58
C HIS A 293 13.06 -14.35 6.43
N GLU A 294 13.06 -15.35 5.52
CA GLU A 294 11.92 -16.26 5.34
C GLU A 294 11.42 -16.79 6.70
N GLY A 295 10.15 -16.58 6.96
CA GLY A 295 9.51 -16.85 8.24
C GLY A 295 8.10 -17.35 8.03
N LYS A 296 7.70 -18.34 8.85
CA LYS A 296 6.37 -18.93 8.82
C LYS A 296 5.78 -18.93 10.21
N CYS A 297 4.53 -18.51 10.32
CA CYS A 297 3.77 -18.60 11.56
C CYS A 297 2.33 -19.06 11.28
N TYR A 298 1.59 -19.30 12.36
CA TYR A 298 0.21 -19.77 12.30
C TYR A 298 -0.71 -18.86 13.10
N PHE A 299 -1.95 -18.77 12.64
CA PHE A 299 -2.98 -17.95 13.25
C PHE A 299 -4.38 -18.49 12.94
N HIS A 300 -5.35 -18.07 13.73
CA HIS A 300 -6.76 -18.36 13.58
C HIS A 300 -7.51 -17.13 13.07
N VAL A 301 -8.57 -17.39 12.29
CA VAL A 301 -9.57 -16.38 11.93
C VAL A 301 -10.79 -16.62 12.82
N THR A 302 -11.08 -15.68 13.70
CA THR A 302 -12.14 -15.74 14.73
C THR A 302 -13.14 -14.61 14.53
N GLU A 303 -14.22 -14.59 15.32
CA GLU A 303 -15.18 -13.48 15.31
C GLU A 303 -14.55 -12.14 15.71
N GLU A 304 -13.48 -12.15 16.51
CA GLU A 304 -12.78 -10.94 16.96
C GLU A 304 -11.78 -10.41 15.90
N GLY A 305 -11.46 -11.24 14.90
CA GLY A 305 -10.40 -10.96 13.93
C GLY A 305 -9.34 -12.04 13.92
N LEU A 306 -8.09 -11.65 13.67
CA LEU A 306 -6.95 -12.57 13.68
C LEU A 306 -6.50 -12.84 15.12
N LYS A 307 -6.20 -14.10 15.43
CA LYS A 307 -5.63 -14.51 16.72
C LYS A 307 -4.41 -15.37 16.50
N SER A 308 -3.32 -15.07 17.20
CA SER A 308 -2.10 -15.87 17.19
C SER A 308 -2.39 -17.30 17.64
N GLU A 309 -1.76 -18.29 16.98
CA GLU A 309 -1.70 -19.64 17.53
C GLU A 309 -0.57 -19.70 18.57
N GLU A 310 -0.92 -20.00 19.82
CA GLU A 310 0.06 -20.15 20.89
C GLU A 310 0.74 -21.52 20.82
N HIS A 311 2.01 -21.52 20.40
CA HIS A 311 3.00 -22.60 20.51
C HIS A 311 2.46 -24.06 20.45
N LYS A 312 2.32 -24.61 19.23
CA LYS A 312 2.32 -26.07 19.02
C LYS A 312 3.29 -26.61 17.97
N PHE A 313 3.99 -25.75 17.24
CA PHE A 313 4.97 -26.18 16.23
C PHE A 313 6.20 -25.27 16.29
N CYS A 314 7.10 -25.55 17.22
CA CYS A 314 8.50 -25.14 17.15
C CYS A 314 9.31 -26.36 16.66
#